data_AF-A0A925V7Q7-F1
#
_entry.id   AF-A0A925V7Q7-F1
#
_cell.length_a   1.000
_cell.length_b   1.000
_cell.length_c   1.000
_cell.angle_alpha   90.00
_cell.angle_beta   90.00
_cell.angle_gamma   90.00
#
_symmetry.space_group_name_H-M   'P 1'
#
loop_
_entity.id
_entity.type
_entity.pdbx_description
1 polymer ?
#
loop_
_entity_poly.entity_id
_entity_poly.type
_entity_poly.pdbx_seq_one_letter_code
_entity_poly.pdbx_strand_id
1 'polypeptide(L)'
;ALVERGEADALAKVLEQRDTLALSEAELRRVVAGASIEVERPPSIFAAHLAELKALCDQHGAELVVVALPIDVQVSPEEWAKYGAEPVDMAPSLALLADTVADAEALGAIGVEPTAALAAAEPGAFLDGDIHMTAKGHDALAHAIVDAMTRPPELVKPGAGLPAGRTPVPSPRAWIEAGEVTVKGSTDAGCRTQIIDEWFRVSCNRRKPKLGAPTGVTMLEGDGAELMHLVAEDTAVLLAPLRSGEPLRARFDFEKQSLELQVGWPVAGSGKPRFVATFVPASRPADAITQSGTDALAAQLCKCHAGVTRERTGTQHSDADGYGWVENERPACTELYGGRSAACADDYFRDCVKLLACMRGDPLAAPSCEAGETLVAASNVCAPACDDAHPCAQGSCEPYNGGGICR
;
A
#
# COMPACT_ATOMS: atom_id res chain seq x y z
N ALA A 1 -47.41 -16.62 13.10
CA ALA A 1 -47.12 -16.18 14.48
C ALA A 1 -45.80 -16.75 15.05
N LEU A 2 -45.70 -18.04 15.41
CA LEU A 2 -44.44 -18.59 15.98
C LEU A 2 -43.33 -18.81 14.93
N VAL A 3 -43.70 -19.22 13.71
CA VAL A 3 -42.77 -19.34 12.56
C VAL A 3 -42.23 -17.96 12.15
N GLU A 4 -43.11 -16.96 12.05
CA GLU A 4 -42.73 -15.56 11.74
C GLU A 4 -41.82 -14.94 12.81
N ARG A 5 -41.99 -15.30 14.09
CA ARG A 5 -41.07 -14.86 15.17
C ARG A 5 -39.71 -15.54 15.05
N GLY A 6 -39.67 -16.84 14.76
CA GLY A 6 -38.40 -17.57 14.57
C GLY A 6 -37.60 -17.08 13.36
N GLU A 7 -38.26 -16.69 12.27
CA GLU A 7 -37.62 -16.09 11.10
C GLU A 7 -37.08 -14.68 11.37
N ALA A 8 -37.83 -13.86 12.12
CA ALA A 8 -37.38 -12.53 12.53
C ALA A 8 -36.15 -12.59 13.44
N ASP A 9 -36.13 -13.51 14.40
CA ASP A 9 -34.99 -13.70 15.32
C ASP A 9 -33.75 -14.21 14.57
N ALA A 10 -33.92 -15.12 13.60
CA ALA A 10 -32.83 -15.62 12.76
C ALA A 10 -32.25 -14.50 11.88
N LEU A 11 -33.10 -13.67 11.27
CA LEU A 11 -32.68 -12.52 10.47
C LEU A 11 -31.92 -11.50 11.33
N ALA A 12 -32.42 -11.18 12.52
CA ALA A 12 -31.75 -10.27 13.45
C ALA A 12 -30.34 -10.77 13.81
N LYS A 13 -30.18 -12.06 14.09
CA LYS A 13 -28.89 -12.67 14.39
C LYS A 13 -27.91 -12.62 13.21
N VAL A 14 -28.40 -12.83 11.98
CA VAL A 14 -27.56 -12.71 10.77
C VAL A 14 -27.09 -11.26 10.57
N LEU A 15 -27.95 -10.27 10.81
CA LEU A 15 -27.58 -8.86 10.74
C LEU A 15 -26.54 -8.48 11.81
N GLU A 16 -26.70 -8.96 13.04
CA GLU A 16 -25.73 -8.77 14.12
C GLU A 16 -24.37 -9.40 13.81
N GLN A 17 -24.36 -10.62 13.26
CA GLN A 17 -23.12 -11.29 12.82
C GLN A 17 -22.44 -10.53 11.69
N ARG A 18 -23.22 -10.02 10.72
CA ARG A 18 -22.70 -9.19 9.63
C ARG A 18 -22.06 -7.91 10.16
N ASP A 19 -22.69 -7.25 11.13
CA ASP A 19 -22.18 -6.01 11.70
C ASP A 19 -20.93 -6.27 12.55
N THR A 20 -20.89 -7.38 13.29
CA THR A 20 -19.69 -7.85 14.01
C THR A 20 -18.53 -8.13 13.05
N LEU A 21 -18.78 -8.82 11.94
CA LEU A 21 -17.75 -9.13 10.94
C LEU A 21 -17.21 -7.84 10.30
N ALA A 22 -18.07 -6.87 10.00
CA ALA A 22 -17.65 -5.58 9.45
C ALA A 22 -16.76 -4.79 10.42
N LEU A 23 -17.05 -4.83 11.72
CA LEU A 23 -16.19 -4.23 12.74
C LEU A 23 -14.83 -4.95 12.84
N SER A 24 -14.82 -6.28 12.82
CA SER A 24 -13.58 -7.07 12.83
C SER A 24 -12.73 -6.83 11.58
N GLU A 25 -13.35 -6.71 10.40
CA GLU A 25 -12.65 -6.39 9.14
C GLU A 25 -12.07 -4.97 9.20
N ALA A 26 -12.82 -3.99 9.72
CA ALA A 26 -12.33 -2.62 9.89
C ALA A 26 -11.14 -2.56 10.85
N GLU A 27 -11.19 -3.31 11.96
CA GLU A 27 -10.08 -3.40 12.90
C GLU A 27 -8.86 -4.10 12.28
N LEU A 28 -9.07 -5.21 11.56
CA LEU A 28 -7.98 -5.90 10.87
C LEU A 28 -7.33 -4.99 9.82
N ARG A 29 -8.12 -4.23 9.05
CA ARG A 29 -7.60 -3.21 8.13
C ARG A 29 -6.77 -2.16 8.85
N ARG A 30 -7.24 -1.68 10.01
CA ARG A 30 -6.50 -0.69 10.80
C ARG A 30 -5.19 -1.26 11.34
N VAL A 31 -5.20 -2.50 11.80
CA VAL A 31 -4.00 -3.20 12.28
C VAL A 31 -3.03 -3.41 11.11
N VAL A 32 -3.47 -3.95 9.98
CA VAL A 32 -2.57 -4.19 8.84
C VAL A 32 -2.07 -2.88 8.21
N ALA A 33 -2.91 -1.84 8.15
CA ALA A 33 -2.50 -0.53 7.67
C ALA A 33 -1.59 0.23 8.65
N GLY A 34 -1.63 -0.09 9.95
CA GLY A 34 -0.86 0.62 10.96
C GLY A 34 0.33 -0.17 11.53
N ALA A 35 0.38 -1.49 11.31
CA ALA A 35 1.42 -2.34 11.85
C ALA A 35 2.51 -2.54 10.79
N SER A 36 3.70 -2.01 11.09
CA SER A 36 4.86 -2.86 10.92
C SER A 36 4.67 -4.01 11.91
N ILE A 37 4.38 -5.22 11.40
CA ILE A 37 4.67 -6.42 12.19
C ILE A 37 6.19 -6.57 12.11
N GLU A 38 6.89 -5.67 12.79
CA GLU A 38 8.26 -5.93 13.19
C GLU A 38 8.17 -7.09 14.14
N VAL A 39 8.53 -8.28 13.66
CA VAL A 39 8.84 -9.39 14.54
C VAL A 39 10.04 -8.92 15.33
N GLU A 40 9.79 -8.42 16.55
CA GLU A 40 10.82 -7.92 17.43
C GLU A 40 11.78 -9.08 17.71
N ARG A 41 12.92 -9.05 17.01
CA ARG A 41 13.98 -10.04 17.19
C ARG A 41 14.62 -9.73 18.54
N PRO A 42 14.72 -10.72 19.45
CA PRO A 42 15.44 -10.49 20.69
C PRO A 42 16.90 -10.11 20.36
N PRO A 43 17.46 -9.09 21.03
CA PRO A 43 18.86 -8.73 20.80
C PRO A 43 19.77 -9.89 21.18
N SER A 44 20.91 -10.02 20.48
CA SER A 44 21.95 -10.97 20.87
C SER A 44 22.49 -10.61 22.26
N ILE A 45 23.14 -11.58 22.91
CA ILE A 45 23.86 -11.34 24.17
C ILE A 45 25.01 -10.34 24.02
N PHE A 46 25.41 -10.01 22.78
CA PHE A 46 26.49 -9.08 22.47
C PHE A 46 26.00 -7.66 22.17
N ALA A 47 24.69 -7.41 22.03
CA ALA A 47 24.13 -6.13 21.60
C ALA A 47 24.69 -4.92 22.37
N ALA A 48 24.73 -5.01 23.71
CA ALA A 48 25.26 -3.92 24.54
C ALA A 48 26.75 -3.64 24.29
N HIS A 49 27.56 -4.70 24.12
CA HIS A 49 28.99 -4.56 23.83
C HIS A 49 29.24 -4.02 22.42
N LEU A 50 28.45 -4.44 21.44
CA LEU A 50 28.50 -3.92 20.08
C LEU A 50 28.17 -2.43 20.04
N ALA A 51 27.17 -1.98 20.80
CA ALA A 51 26.82 -0.57 20.89
C ALA A 51 27.96 0.27 21.49
N GLU A 52 28.60 -0.21 22.56
CA GLU A 52 29.77 0.46 23.16
C GLU A 52 30.95 0.52 22.17
N LEU A 53 31.24 -0.58 21.48
CA LEU A 53 32.33 -0.65 20.50
C LEU A 53 32.07 0.26 19.29
N LYS A 54 30.84 0.28 18.77
CA LYS A 54 30.45 1.15 17.65
C LYS A 54 30.59 2.62 18.03
N ALA A 55 30.13 3.01 19.22
CA ALA A 55 30.30 4.37 19.71
C ALA A 55 31.78 4.79 19.81
N LEU A 56 32.67 3.86 20.24
CA LEU A 56 34.11 4.10 20.26
C LEU A 56 34.69 4.25 18.84
N CYS A 57 34.30 3.40 17.90
CA CYS A 57 34.70 3.51 16.49
C CYS A 57 34.27 4.85 15.89
N ASP A 58 33.02 5.27 16.11
CA ASP A 58 32.48 6.54 15.62
C ASP A 58 33.23 7.74 16.20
N GLN A 59 33.57 7.70 17.49
CA GLN A 59 34.38 8.73 18.15
C GLN A 59 35.74 8.92 17.47
N HIS A 60 36.30 7.86 16.90
CA HIS A 60 37.61 7.86 16.25
C HIS A 60 37.55 7.88 14.72
N GLY A 61 36.36 8.00 14.13
CA GLY A 61 36.18 7.95 12.67
C GLY A 61 36.62 6.62 12.06
N ALA A 62 36.54 5.53 12.81
CA ALA A 62 36.84 4.18 12.35
C ALA A 62 35.55 3.47 11.92
N GLU A 63 35.63 2.69 10.85
CA GLU A 63 34.55 1.79 10.45
C GLU A 63 34.65 0.47 11.24
N LEU A 64 33.51 -0.03 11.72
CA LEU A 64 33.44 -1.29 12.46
C LEU A 64 32.93 -2.41 11.55
N VAL A 65 33.72 -3.49 11.43
CA VAL A 65 33.33 -4.74 10.79
C VAL A 65 33.23 -5.83 11.85
N VAL A 66 32.07 -6.48 11.95
CA VAL A 66 31.78 -7.55 12.91
C VAL A 66 31.63 -8.86 12.17
N VAL A 67 32.55 -9.80 12.42
CA VAL A 67 32.52 -11.13 11.82
C VAL A 67 31.97 -12.13 12.83
N ALA A 68 30.78 -12.66 12.57
CA ALA A 68 30.20 -13.75 13.36
C ALA A 68 30.73 -15.09 12.79
N LEU A 69 31.97 -15.43 13.13
CA LEU A 69 32.66 -16.59 12.59
C LEU A 69 32.05 -17.91 13.13
N PRO A 70 31.54 -18.80 12.27
CA PRO A 70 31.09 -20.12 12.69
C PRO A 70 32.28 -21.02 13.03
N ILE A 71 32.07 -21.97 13.95
CA ILE A 71 32.98 -23.11 14.09
C ILE A 71 32.70 -24.13 12.99
N ASP A 72 33.69 -24.95 12.66
CA ASP A 72 33.64 -26.04 11.69
C ASP A 72 32.34 -26.86 11.65
N VAL A 73 31.86 -27.36 12.80
CA VAL A 73 30.66 -28.19 12.88
C VAL A 73 29.36 -27.41 12.63
N GLN A 74 29.40 -26.07 12.69
CA GLN A 74 28.29 -25.22 12.23
C GLN A 74 28.29 -25.06 10.71
N VAL A 75 29.45 -25.19 10.06
CA VAL A 75 29.62 -25.10 8.60
C VAL A 75 29.28 -26.43 7.93
N SER A 76 29.74 -27.55 8.49
CA SER A 76 29.49 -28.89 7.96
C SER A 76 29.33 -29.93 9.08
N PRO A 77 28.22 -30.70 9.11
CA PRO A 77 28.07 -31.79 10.06
C PRO A 77 29.12 -32.90 9.91
N GLU A 78 29.80 -33.00 8.76
CA GLU A 78 30.85 -33.98 8.52
C GLU A 78 32.09 -33.72 9.38
N GLU A 79 32.31 -32.47 9.81
CA GLU A 79 33.45 -32.08 10.65
C GLU A 79 33.42 -32.75 12.04
N TRP A 80 32.26 -33.23 12.51
CA TRP A 80 32.16 -34.02 13.75
C TRP A 80 33.02 -35.29 13.72
N ALA A 81 33.28 -35.85 12.53
CA ALA A 81 34.08 -37.05 12.37
C ALA A 81 35.51 -36.89 12.92
N LYS A 82 36.11 -35.69 12.81
CA LYS A 82 37.47 -35.43 13.32
C LYS A 82 37.56 -35.42 14.84
N TYR A 83 36.42 -35.27 15.51
CA TYR A 83 36.30 -35.32 16.98
C TYR A 83 35.89 -36.69 17.50
N GLY A 84 35.55 -37.65 16.63
CA GLY A 84 35.01 -38.94 17.04
C GLY A 84 33.69 -38.83 17.81
N ALA A 85 32.91 -37.77 17.54
CA ALA A 85 31.63 -37.49 18.18
C ALA A 85 30.48 -37.56 17.16
N GLU A 86 29.28 -37.83 17.64
CA GLU A 86 28.08 -37.83 16.82
C GLU A 86 27.63 -36.39 16.50
N PRO A 87 27.15 -36.10 15.28
CA PRO A 87 26.64 -34.78 14.95
C PRO A 87 25.50 -34.33 15.87
N VAL A 88 25.63 -33.10 16.37
CA VAL A 88 24.58 -32.40 17.12
C VAL A 88 23.96 -31.31 16.26
N ASP A 89 22.67 -31.05 16.45
CA ASP A 89 21.98 -29.94 15.79
C ASP A 89 22.56 -28.58 16.23
N MET A 90 23.18 -27.88 15.29
CA MET A 90 23.81 -26.59 15.50
C MET A 90 22.89 -25.40 15.15
N ALA A 91 21.63 -25.63 14.75
CA ALA A 91 20.70 -24.56 14.42
C ALA A 91 20.53 -23.52 15.54
N PRO A 92 20.45 -23.89 16.84
CA PRO A 92 20.34 -22.91 17.91
C PRO A 92 21.56 -21.99 18.04
N SER A 93 22.78 -22.47 17.77
CA SER A 93 23.99 -21.64 17.84
C SER A 93 24.20 -20.82 16.58
N LEU A 94 23.73 -21.28 15.42
CA LEU A 94 23.68 -20.49 14.19
C LEU A 94 22.76 -19.27 14.34
N ALA A 95 21.65 -19.40 15.10
CA ALA A 95 20.78 -18.27 15.40
C ALA A 95 21.53 -17.14 16.13
N LEU A 96 22.46 -17.46 17.05
CA LEU A 96 23.28 -16.46 17.73
C LEU A 96 24.19 -15.68 16.77
N LEU A 97 24.74 -16.33 15.73
CA LEU A 97 25.57 -15.66 14.73
C LEU A 97 24.75 -14.67 13.91
N ALA A 98 23.58 -15.12 13.42
CA ALA A 98 22.64 -14.26 12.70
C ALA A 98 22.19 -13.07 13.57
N ASP A 99 21.92 -13.33 14.86
CA ASP A 99 21.50 -12.28 15.78
C ASP A 99 22.58 -11.24 16.03
N THR A 100 23.84 -11.68 16.09
CA THR A 100 25.01 -10.80 16.29
C THR A 100 25.23 -9.90 15.07
N VAL A 101 25.11 -10.46 13.86
CA VAL A 101 25.22 -9.72 12.60
C VAL A 101 24.12 -8.67 12.49
N ALA A 102 22.87 -9.05 12.74
CA ALA A 102 21.75 -8.13 12.68
C ALA A 102 21.83 -7.02 13.75
N ASP A 103 22.37 -7.29 14.95
CA ASP A 103 22.63 -6.24 15.94
C ASP A 103 23.72 -5.25 15.48
N ALA A 104 24.79 -5.76 14.85
CA ALA A 104 25.86 -4.93 14.32
C ALA A 104 25.33 -4.01 13.20
N GLU A 105 24.53 -4.56 12.28
CA GLU A 105 23.92 -3.81 11.18
C GLU A 105 22.93 -2.75 11.69
N ALA A 106 22.13 -3.07 12.71
CA ALA A 106 21.22 -2.09 13.34
C ALA A 106 21.95 -0.89 13.98
N LEU A 107 23.23 -1.06 14.34
CA LEU A 107 24.11 0.01 14.83
C LEU A 107 24.87 0.74 13.72
N GLY A 108 24.67 0.36 12.45
CA GLY A 108 25.38 0.89 11.29
C GLY A 108 26.82 0.37 11.15
N ALA A 109 27.14 -0.81 11.70
CA ALA A 109 28.38 -1.53 11.43
C ALA A 109 28.20 -2.52 10.27
N ILE A 110 29.31 -2.99 9.67
CA ILE A 110 29.26 -4.05 8.64
C ILE A 110 29.23 -5.40 9.34
N GLY A 111 28.14 -6.14 9.22
CA GLY A 111 28.03 -7.52 9.69
C GLY A 111 28.49 -8.54 8.63
N VAL A 112 29.23 -9.57 9.04
CA VAL A 112 29.69 -10.65 8.16
C VAL A 112 29.35 -12.01 8.78
N GLU A 113 28.51 -12.77 8.07
CA GLU A 113 28.19 -14.17 8.37
C GLU A 113 28.81 -15.05 7.26
N PRO A 114 29.97 -15.68 7.48
CA PRO A 114 30.71 -16.37 6.42
C PRO A 114 30.35 -17.87 6.28
N THR A 115 29.31 -18.39 6.95
CA THR A 115 28.98 -19.83 6.94
C THR A 115 28.84 -20.37 5.52
N ALA A 116 28.10 -19.68 4.64
CA ALA A 116 27.92 -20.13 3.25
C ALA A 116 29.25 -20.15 2.45
N ALA A 117 30.12 -19.16 2.66
CA ALA A 117 31.42 -19.07 2.00
C ALA A 117 32.38 -20.18 2.47
N LEU A 118 32.39 -20.44 3.79
CA LEU A 118 33.19 -21.52 4.38
C LEU A 118 32.66 -22.90 3.98
N ALA A 119 31.34 -23.09 3.90
CA ALA A 119 30.74 -24.34 3.43
C ALA A 119 31.12 -24.64 1.97
N ALA A 120 31.13 -23.62 1.10
CA ALA A 120 31.60 -23.76 -0.26
C ALA A 120 33.11 -24.06 -0.35
N ALA A 121 33.87 -23.76 0.69
CA ALA A 121 35.29 -24.08 0.80
C ALA A 121 35.55 -25.48 1.38
N GLU A 122 34.52 -26.24 1.80
CA GLU A 122 34.69 -27.63 2.20
C GLU A 122 34.82 -28.58 0.98
N PRO A 123 35.56 -29.71 1.08
CA PRO A 123 36.38 -30.10 2.22
C PRO A 123 37.66 -29.24 2.37
N GLY A 124 38.11 -29.05 3.61
CA GLY A 124 39.39 -28.44 3.98
C GLY A 124 39.35 -26.94 4.28
N ALA A 125 38.20 -26.38 4.67
CA ALA A 125 38.19 -25.01 5.19
C ALA A 125 38.75 -24.97 6.62
N PHE A 126 38.64 -26.07 7.39
CA PHE A 126 39.17 -26.20 8.75
C PHE A 126 40.31 -27.23 8.88
N LEU A 127 41.12 -27.05 9.93
CA LEU A 127 42.21 -27.95 10.26
C LEU A 127 41.66 -29.29 10.81
N ASP A 128 42.38 -30.38 10.54
CA ASP A 128 42.02 -31.70 11.06
C ASP A 128 42.24 -31.74 12.59
N GLY A 129 41.22 -32.17 13.33
CA GLY A 129 41.22 -32.19 14.80
C GLY A 129 41.20 -30.81 15.48
N ASP A 130 41.02 -29.71 14.75
CA ASP A 130 41.10 -28.35 15.29
C ASP A 130 39.99 -27.45 14.70
N ILE A 131 39.43 -26.55 15.52
CA ILE A 131 38.34 -25.64 15.13
C ILE A 131 38.81 -24.46 14.26
N HIS A 132 40.12 -24.24 14.13
CA HIS A 132 40.68 -23.14 13.35
C HIS A 132 40.71 -23.46 11.86
N MET A 133 40.64 -22.40 11.05
CA MET A 133 40.64 -22.50 9.60
C MET A 133 42.02 -22.86 9.04
N THR A 134 42.02 -23.54 7.89
CA THR A 134 43.21 -23.66 7.04
C THR A 134 43.44 -22.36 6.26
N ALA A 135 44.53 -22.30 5.48
CA ALA A 135 44.73 -21.21 4.53
C ALA A 135 43.57 -21.07 3.52
N LYS A 136 42.92 -22.19 3.15
CA LYS A 136 41.75 -22.20 2.25
C LYS A 136 40.53 -21.57 2.93
N GLY A 137 40.28 -21.90 4.20
CA GLY A 137 39.21 -21.27 4.98
C GLY A 137 39.45 -19.78 5.20
N HIS A 138 40.70 -19.38 5.50
CA HIS A 138 41.06 -17.97 5.61
C HIS A 138 40.86 -17.21 4.29
N ASP A 139 41.18 -17.79 3.14
CA ASP A 139 40.93 -17.17 1.83
C ASP A 139 39.43 -16.99 1.57
N ALA A 140 38.61 -17.99 1.87
CA ALA A 140 37.15 -17.89 1.74
C ALA A 140 36.55 -16.82 2.68
N LEU A 141 37.02 -16.75 3.93
CA LEU A 141 36.62 -15.71 4.87
C LEU A 141 37.02 -14.32 4.38
N ALA A 142 38.24 -14.16 3.88
CA ALA A 142 38.74 -12.87 3.40
C ALA A 142 37.89 -12.35 2.23
N HIS A 143 37.51 -13.21 1.28
CA HIS A 143 36.59 -12.83 0.20
C HIS A 143 35.22 -12.42 0.74
N ALA A 144 34.64 -13.17 1.69
CA ALA A 144 33.37 -12.80 2.31
C ALA A 144 33.40 -11.44 3.02
N ILE A 145 34.51 -11.12 3.69
CA ILE A 145 34.72 -9.81 4.33
C ILE A 145 34.81 -8.71 3.26
N VAL A 146 35.62 -8.89 2.21
CA VAL A 146 35.76 -7.91 1.13
C VAL A 146 34.42 -7.67 0.42
N ASP A 147 33.67 -8.72 0.13
CA ASP A 147 32.36 -8.63 -0.49
C ASP A 147 31.37 -7.84 0.38
N ALA A 148 31.41 -8.03 1.71
CA ALA A 148 30.59 -7.26 2.65
C ALA A 148 31.02 -5.78 2.72
N MET A 149 32.33 -5.51 2.77
CA MET A 149 32.87 -4.13 2.83
C MET A 149 32.68 -3.33 1.55
N THR A 150 32.57 -4.00 0.40
CA THR A 150 32.39 -3.35 -0.90
C THR A 150 30.93 -3.33 -1.36
N ARG A 151 30.05 -3.99 -0.61
CA ARG A 151 28.61 -3.95 -0.88
C ARG A 151 28.10 -2.52 -0.66
N PRO A 152 27.32 -1.96 -1.59
CA PRO A 152 26.60 -0.73 -1.28
C PRO A 152 25.73 -0.97 -0.04
N PRO A 153 25.50 0.06 0.80
CA PRO A 153 24.53 -0.04 1.89
C PRO A 153 23.22 -0.64 1.38
N GLU A 154 22.50 -1.39 2.21
CA GLU A 154 21.15 -1.80 1.80
C GLU A 154 20.24 -0.57 1.76
N LEU A 155 19.36 -0.53 0.77
CA LEU A 155 18.34 0.51 0.66
C LEU A 155 17.45 0.51 1.90
N VAL A 156 17.43 1.63 2.63
CA VAL A 156 16.52 1.83 3.76
C VAL A 156 15.11 1.99 3.23
N LYS A 157 14.34 0.90 3.29
CA LYS A 157 12.94 0.92 2.89
C LYS A 157 12.10 1.62 3.96
N PRO A 158 11.09 2.41 3.55
CA PRO A 158 10.06 2.87 4.45
C PRO A 158 9.44 1.74 5.26
N GLY A 159 9.18 2.02 6.54
CA GLY A 159 8.41 1.14 7.41
C GLY A 159 7.02 0.87 6.83
N ALA A 160 6.51 -0.33 7.11
CA ALA A 160 5.19 -0.74 6.66
C ALA A 160 4.08 0.14 7.28
N GLY A 161 2.94 0.19 6.59
CA GLY A 161 1.75 0.89 7.03
C GLY A 161 1.68 2.37 6.61
N LEU A 162 0.74 3.09 7.21
CA LEU A 162 0.48 4.50 6.92
C LEU A 162 1.21 5.42 7.90
N PRO A 163 1.65 6.61 7.45
CA PRO A 163 2.22 7.61 8.34
C PRO A 163 1.28 7.97 9.49
N ALA A 164 1.85 8.40 10.62
CA ALA A 164 1.07 8.81 11.78
C ALA A 164 0.01 9.87 11.43
N GLY A 165 -1.23 9.65 11.89
CA GLY A 165 -2.36 10.54 11.64
C GLY A 165 -3.07 10.32 10.29
N ARG A 166 -2.59 9.39 9.45
CA ARG A 166 -3.26 8.98 8.22
C ARG A 166 -4.23 7.82 8.46
N THR A 167 -5.21 7.70 7.58
CA THR A 167 -6.28 6.69 7.63
C THR A 167 -6.34 5.90 6.32
N PRO A 168 -6.67 4.60 6.37
CA PRO A 168 -6.86 3.81 5.16
C PRO A 168 -8.05 4.34 4.36
N VAL A 169 -8.09 4.01 3.07
CA VAL A 169 -9.23 4.36 2.22
C VAL A 169 -10.51 3.73 2.79
N PRO A 170 -11.62 4.50 2.92
CA PRO A 170 -12.86 3.96 3.45
C PRO A 170 -13.42 2.83 2.59
N SER A 171 -13.97 1.83 3.29
CA SER A 171 -14.57 0.65 2.66
C SER A 171 -15.82 1.00 1.84
N PRO A 172 -16.25 0.13 0.91
CA PRO A 172 -17.47 0.37 0.13
C PRO A 172 -18.70 0.58 1.02
N ARG A 173 -18.79 -0.17 2.12
CA ARG A 173 -19.87 -0.04 3.09
C ARG A 173 -19.86 1.33 3.77
N ALA A 174 -18.69 1.81 4.19
CA ALA A 174 -18.55 3.13 4.81
C ALA A 174 -19.04 4.24 3.87
N TRP A 175 -18.72 4.16 2.57
CA TRP A 175 -19.24 5.11 1.57
C TRP A 175 -20.75 5.00 1.36
N ILE A 176 -21.35 3.81 1.42
CA ILE A 176 -22.81 3.67 1.30
C ILE A 176 -23.51 4.35 2.48
N GLU A 177 -22.98 4.16 3.69
CA GLU A 177 -23.54 4.68 4.95
C GLU A 177 -23.27 6.19 5.14
N ALA A 178 -22.22 6.73 4.53
CA ALA A 178 -21.87 8.13 4.63
C ALA A 178 -22.91 9.04 3.96
N GLY A 179 -23.31 10.08 4.69
CA GLY A 179 -24.12 11.18 4.16
C GLY A 179 -23.40 11.98 3.08
N GLU A 180 -24.17 12.66 2.24
CA GLU A 180 -23.62 13.61 1.27
C GLU A 180 -23.18 14.90 1.97
N VAL A 181 -21.97 15.37 1.66
CA VAL A 181 -21.50 16.70 2.07
C VAL A 181 -21.90 17.73 1.01
N THR A 182 -22.32 18.91 1.44
CA THR A 182 -22.76 19.95 0.52
C THR A 182 -21.58 20.57 -0.22
N VAL A 183 -21.56 20.39 -1.54
CA VAL A 183 -20.62 21.04 -2.46
C VAL A 183 -21.41 21.91 -3.43
N LYS A 184 -21.06 23.19 -3.55
CA LYS A 184 -21.82 24.11 -4.40
C LYS A 184 -21.75 23.64 -5.86
N GLY A 185 -22.91 23.43 -6.48
CA GLY A 185 -23.03 22.99 -7.88
C GLY A 185 -22.91 21.48 -8.11
N SER A 186 -22.66 20.64 -7.09
CA SER A 186 -22.54 19.18 -7.29
C SER A 186 -23.84 18.55 -7.82
N THR A 187 -24.99 18.95 -7.27
CA THR A 187 -26.30 18.44 -7.73
C THR A 187 -26.60 18.81 -9.18
N ASP A 188 -26.20 20.01 -9.63
CA ASP A 188 -26.36 20.44 -11.01
C ASP A 188 -25.39 19.69 -11.95
N ALA A 189 -24.19 19.38 -11.43
CA ALA A 189 -23.21 18.53 -12.06
C ALA A 189 -23.62 17.03 -12.11
N GLY A 190 -24.68 16.64 -11.41
CA GLY A 190 -25.07 15.22 -11.29
C GLY A 190 -24.07 14.39 -10.47
N CYS A 191 -23.33 15.04 -9.57
CA CYS A 191 -22.32 14.41 -8.73
C CYS A 191 -22.79 14.29 -7.29
N ARG A 192 -22.41 13.18 -6.64
CA ARG A 192 -22.52 12.96 -5.19
C ARG A 192 -21.16 13.22 -4.55
N THR A 193 -21.15 13.91 -3.42
CA THR A 193 -19.93 14.29 -2.69
C THR A 193 -19.94 13.78 -1.26
N GLN A 194 -18.87 13.15 -0.79
CA GLN A 194 -18.83 12.53 0.54
C GLN A 194 -17.47 12.76 1.20
N ILE A 195 -17.45 12.91 2.53
CA ILE A 195 -16.22 12.97 3.33
C ILE A 195 -16.32 11.92 4.44
N ILE A 196 -15.29 11.09 4.59
CA ILE A 196 -15.10 10.17 5.71
C ILE A 196 -13.65 10.33 6.17
N ASP A 197 -13.45 10.70 7.43
CA ASP A 197 -12.15 11.07 7.98
C ASP A 197 -11.44 12.11 7.09
N GLU A 198 -10.27 11.79 6.53
CA GLU A 198 -9.56 12.66 5.59
C GLU A 198 -10.00 12.48 4.13
N TRP A 199 -10.79 11.46 3.80
CA TRP A 199 -11.04 11.11 2.40
C TRP A 199 -12.24 11.84 1.82
N PHE A 200 -12.04 12.49 0.67
CA PHE A 200 -13.09 13.12 -0.12
C PHE A 200 -13.36 12.35 -1.40
N ARG A 201 -14.60 11.88 -1.55
CA ARG A 201 -15.10 11.19 -2.72
C ARG A 201 -16.06 12.09 -3.49
N VAL A 202 -15.84 12.18 -4.80
CA VAL A 202 -16.76 12.80 -5.76
C VAL A 202 -17.10 11.77 -6.82
N SER A 203 -18.38 11.43 -6.95
CA SER A 203 -18.87 10.49 -7.97
C SER A 203 -19.89 11.19 -8.86
N CYS A 204 -19.53 11.41 -10.12
CA CYS A 204 -20.37 12.03 -11.13
C CYS A 204 -20.94 10.94 -12.03
N ASN A 205 -22.27 10.80 -12.04
CA ASN A 205 -22.95 9.72 -12.75
C ASN A 205 -23.70 10.24 -13.99
N ARG A 206 -24.00 9.34 -14.93
CA ARG A 206 -24.83 9.61 -16.11
C ARG A 206 -26.32 9.82 -15.75
N ARG A 207 -26.63 10.81 -14.92
CA ARG A 207 -28.00 11.15 -14.47
C ARG A 207 -28.55 12.42 -15.11
N LYS A 208 -27.69 13.28 -15.67
CA LYS A 208 -28.07 14.61 -16.19
C LYS A 208 -27.99 14.64 -17.72
N PRO A 209 -29.13 14.64 -18.44
CA PRO A 209 -29.14 14.72 -19.90
C PRO A 209 -28.42 15.95 -20.48
N LYS A 210 -28.34 17.04 -19.70
CA LYS A 210 -27.68 18.30 -20.11
C LYS A 210 -26.16 18.21 -20.19
N LEU A 211 -25.53 17.35 -19.38
CA LEU A 211 -24.07 17.18 -19.37
C LEU A 211 -23.64 16.03 -20.27
N GLY A 212 -24.48 15.00 -20.39
CA GLY A 212 -24.12 13.75 -21.06
C GLY A 212 -23.39 12.79 -20.11
N ALA A 213 -22.77 11.75 -20.67
CA ALA A 213 -21.94 10.83 -19.90
C ALA A 213 -20.64 11.51 -19.44
N PRO A 214 -20.13 11.17 -18.25
CA PRO A 214 -18.78 11.57 -17.85
C PRO A 214 -17.74 10.86 -18.74
N THR A 215 -16.69 11.58 -19.12
CA THR A 215 -15.66 11.12 -20.07
C THR A 215 -14.24 11.27 -19.53
N GLY A 216 -14.03 12.03 -18.45
CA GLY A 216 -12.70 12.31 -17.94
C GLY A 216 -12.70 12.86 -16.52
N VAL A 217 -11.62 12.57 -15.79
CA VAL A 217 -11.20 13.30 -14.59
C VAL A 217 -9.74 13.68 -14.80
N THR A 218 -9.42 14.97 -14.74
CA THR A 218 -8.05 15.48 -14.86
C THR A 218 -7.70 16.26 -13.60
N MET A 219 -6.57 15.96 -12.97
CA MET A 219 -6.07 16.78 -11.87
C MET A 219 -5.43 18.06 -12.39
N LEU A 220 -5.81 19.20 -11.80
CA LEU A 220 -5.26 20.53 -12.11
C LEU A 220 -4.35 21.04 -10.99
N GLU A 221 -4.64 20.68 -9.74
CA GLU A 221 -3.89 21.04 -8.54
C GLU A 221 -4.15 19.99 -7.45
N GLY A 222 -3.12 19.69 -6.65
CA GLY A 222 -3.11 18.58 -5.70
C GLY A 222 -2.53 17.31 -6.32
N ASP A 223 -1.25 17.09 -6.06
CA ASP A 223 -0.40 16.01 -6.60
C ASP A 223 0.01 15.04 -5.48
N GLY A 224 -0.95 14.23 -5.04
CA GLY A 224 -0.67 13.12 -4.13
C GLY A 224 -0.57 11.80 -4.89
N ALA A 225 0.42 10.96 -4.55
CA ALA A 225 0.46 9.54 -4.93
C ALA A 225 -0.80 8.75 -4.47
N GLU A 226 -1.60 9.35 -3.59
CA GLU A 226 -2.80 8.77 -2.99
C GLU A 226 -4.08 9.15 -3.72
N LEU A 227 -3.95 9.99 -4.75
CA LEU A 227 -5.08 10.41 -5.55
C LEU A 227 -5.54 9.26 -6.45
N MET A 228 -6.80 8.91 -6.31
CA MET A 228 -7.44 7.88 -7.10
C MET A 228 -8.51 8.52 -7.96
N HIS A 229 -8.44 8.32 -9.26
CA HIS A 229 -9.52 8.68 -10.16
C HIS A 229 -9.77 7.56 -11.16
N LEU A 230 -11.04 7.43 -11.53
CA LEU A 230 -11.51 6.38 -12.43
C LEU A 230 -12.66 6.90 -13.26
N VAL A 231 -12.65 6.56 -14.55
CA VAL A 231 -13.75 6.81 -15.46
C VAL A 231 -14.19 5.47 -16.02
N ALA A 232 -15.48 5.17 -15.88
CA ALA A 232 -16.15 4.03 -16.48
C ALA A 232 -17.37 4.52 -17.26
N GLU A 233 -18.08 3.61 -17.92
CA GLU A 233 -19.20 3.93 -18.82
C GLU A 233 -20.25 4.88 -18.20
N ASP A 234 -20.56 4.69 -16.91
CA ASP A 234 -21.64 5.42 -16.23
C ASP A 234 -21.17 6.36 -15.11
N THR A 235 -19.86 6.39 -14.81
CA THR A 235 -19.34 7.15 -13.67
C THR A 235 -17.96 7.75 -13.94
N ALA A 236 -17.72 8.93 -13.38
CA ALA A 236 -16.39 9.47 -13.14
C ALA A 236 -16.24 9.69 -11.64
N VAL A 237 -15.20 9.10 -11.06
CA VAL A 237 -14.92 9.22 -9.63
C VAL A 237 -13.55 9.85 -9.41
N LEU A 238 -13.52 10.76 -8.44
CA LEU A 238 -12.32 11.25 -7.79
C LEU A 238 -12.38 10.85 -6.32
N LEU A 239 -11.27 10.37 -5.80
CA LEU A 239 -11.06 10.06 -4.40
C LEU A 239 -9.68 10.60 -4.01
N ALA A 240 -9.63 11.52 -3.05
CA ALA A 240 -8.40 12.17 -2.63
C ALA A 240 -8.43 12.44 -1.12
N PRO A 241 -7.28 12.36 -0.42
CA PRO A 241 -7.18 12.85 0.94
C PRO A 241 -7.25 14.39 0.96
N LEU A 242 -7.97 14.92 1.94
CA LEU A 242 -8.13 16.34 2.22
C LEU A 242 -7.13 16.77 3.27
N ARG A 243 -6.17 17.59 2.86
CA ARG A 243 -5.15 18.16 3.76
C ARG A 243 -5.46 19.63 4.01
N SER A 244 -5.59 20.00 5.29
CA SER A 244 -5.98 21.35 5.66
C SER A 244 -4.99 22.38 5.13
N GLY A 245 -5.46 23.26 4.25
CA GLY A 245 -4.66 24.34 3.66
C GLY A 245 -4.03 24.00 2.30
N GLU A 246 -4.12 22.76 1.83
CA GLU A 246 -3.62 22.35 0.52
C GLU A 246 -4.77 22.33 -0.50
N PRO A 247 -4.81 23.26 -1.46
CA PRO A 247 -5.89 23.29 -2.45
C PRO A 247 -5.93 22.01 -3.29
N LEU A 248 -7.14 21.61 -3.69
CA LEU A 248 -7.36 20.51 -4.63
C LEU A 248 -8.24 21.03 -5.77
N ARG A 249 -7.77 20.86 -7.01
CA ARG A 249 -8.54 21.20 -8.21
C ARG A 249 -8.55 20.05 -9.19
N ALA A 250 -9.74 19.69 -9.64
CA ALA A 250 -9.92 18.64 -10.64
C ALA A 250 -10.91 19.10 -11.70
N ARG A 251 -10.65 18.79 -12.96
CA ARG A 251 -11.61 18.94 -14.05
C ARG A 251 -12.35 17.63 -14.25
N PHE A 252 -13.67 17.71 -14.26
CA PHE A 252 -14.57 16.63 -14.68
C PHE A 252 -15.06 16.96 -16.08
N ASP A 253 -14.76 16.06 -17.01
CA ASP A 253 -15.14 16.18 -18.40
C ASP A 253 -16.40 15.34 -18.66
N PHE A 254 -17.37 15.92 -19.38
CA PHE A 254 -18.59 15.26 -19.82
C PHE A 254 -18.74 15.46 -21.34
N GLU A 255 -19.60 14.67 -21.98
CA GLU A 255 -19.82 14.75 -23.45
C GLU A 255 -20.14 16.16 -23.96
N LYS A 256 -20.81 17.00 -23.16
CA LYS A 256 -21.31 18.31 -23.60
C LYS A 256 -20.59 19.51 -22.96
N GLN A 257 -19.87 19.31 -21.85
CA GLN A 257 -19.16 20.38 -21.15
C GLN A 257 -18.15 19.83 -20.15
N SER A 258 -17.29 20.71 -19.64
CA SER A 258 -16.37 20.40 -18.54
C SER A 258 -16.65 21.32 -17.35
N LEU A 259 -16.52 20.76 -16.16
CA LEU A 259 -16.64 21.47 -14.90
C LEU A 259 -15.34 21.33 -14.10
N GLU A 260 -14.91 22.41 -13.45
CA GLU A 260 -13.80 22.38 -12.51
C GLU A 260 -14.36 22.30 -11.09
N LEU A 261 -13.98 21.26 -10.37
CA LEU A 261 -14.06 21.17 -8.93
C LEU A 261 -12.90 21.97 -8.32
N GLN A 262 -13.23 22.90 -7.43
CA GLN A 262 -12.27 23.69 -6.65
C GLN A 262 -12.53 23.45 -5.16
N VAL A 263 -11.53 22.95 -4.46
CA VAL A 263 -11.55 22.70 -3.02
C VAL A 263 -10.52 23.60 -2.35
N GLY A 264 -10.92 24.25 -1.26
CA GLY A 264 -10.04 25.12 -0.47
C GLY A 264 -10.48 25.23 0.98
N TRP A 265 -9.64 25.90 1.78
CA TRP A 265 -9.86 26.10 3.22
C TRP A 265 -9.85 27.59 3.58
N PRO A 266 -10.82 28.39 3.11
CA PRO A 266 -10.86 29.81 3.47
C PRO A 266 -10.96 30.00 4.98
N VAL A 267 -10.22 30.99 5.48
CA VAL A 267 -10.33 31.45 6.87
C VAL A 267 -11.50 32.43 6.95
N ALA A 268 -12.67 31.94 7.35
CA ALA A 268 -13.78 32.80 7.72
C ALA A 268 -13.54 33.40 9.11
N GLY A 269 -14.25 34.47 9.48
CA GLY A 269 -14.04 35.31 10.67
C GLY A 269 -13.91 34.63 12.05
N SER A 270 -14.06 33.30 12.14
CA SER A 270 -13.66 32.47 13.28
C SER A 270 -12.17 32.14 13.37
N GLY A 271 -11.34 32.53 12.38
CA GLY A 271 -9.89 32.29 12.37
C GLY A 271 -9.43 30.86 12.07
N LYS A 272 -10.34 29.87 12.05
CA LYS A 272 -10.06 28.49 11.67
C LYS A 272 -10.36 28.24 10.18
N PRO A 273 -9.46 27.61 9.41
CA PRO A 273 -9.74 27.17 8.04
C PRO A 273 -10.93 26.21 8.01
N ARG A 274 -11.81 26.34 7.00
CA ARG A 274 -12.97 25.45 6.82
C ARG A 274 -13.02 24.92 5.39
N PHE A 275 -13.29 23.64 5.23
CA PHE A 275 -13.53 23.02 3.92
C PHE A 275 -14.62 23.77 3.16
N VAL A 276 -14.30 24.19 1.93
CA VAL A 276 -15.23 24.72 0.95
C VAL A 276 -14.91 24.08 -0.37
N ALA A 277 -15.93 23.55 -1.05
CA ALA A 277 -15.80 23.04 -2.40
C ALA A 277 -16.91 23.59 -3.32
N THR A 278 -16.56 23.84 -4.57
CA THR A 278 -17.50 24.30 -5.60
C THR A 278 -17.17 23.68 -6.95
N PHE A 279 -18.20 23.40 -7.73
CA PHE A 279 -18.09 23.22 -9.16
C PHE A 279 -18.29 24.55 -9.88
N VAL A 280 -17.43 24.84 -10.84
CA VAL A 280 -17.54 26.00 -11.75
C VAL A 280 -17.36 25.54 -13.20
N PRO A 281 -17.92 26.27 -14.19
CA PRO A 281 -17.61 26.00 -15.59
C PRO A 281 -16.10 26.06 -15.84
N ALA A 282 -15.56 25.09 -16.58
CA ALA A 282 -14.14 25.09 -16.92
C ALA A 282 -13.79 26.29 -17.83
N SER A 283 -12.62 26.89 -17.57
CA SER A 283 -12.17 28.12 -18.24
C SER A 283 -11.86 27.94 -19.73
N ARG A 284 -11.55 26.70 -20.12
CA ARG A 284 -11.18 26.30 -21.47
C ARG A 284 -12.22 25.31 -21.99
N PRO A 285 -12.73 25.47 -23.23
CA PRO A 285 -13.50 24.41 -23.87
C PRO A 285 -12.66 23.14 -23.83
N ALA A 286 -13.28 22.00 -23.61
CA ALA A 286 -12.63 20.71 -23.68
C ALA A 286 -11.78 20.65 -24.96
N ASP A 287 -10.45 20.78 -24.85
CA ASP A 287 -9.56 20.48 -25.97
C ASP A 287 -9.97 19.08 -26.40
N ALA A 288 -10.29 18.90 -27.69
CA ALA A 288 -10.93 17.69 -28.24
C ALA A 288 -10.47 16.48 -27.44
N ILE A 289 -11.32 16.07 -26.49
CA ILE A 289 -10.93 15.12 -25.46
C ILE A 289 -10.47 13.94 -26.28
N THR A 290 -9.17 13.64 -26.21
CA THR A 290 -8.71 12.34 -26.67
C THR A 290 -9.43 11.44 -25.72
N GLN A 291 -10.59 10.92 -26.16
CA GLN A 291 -11.35 9.95 -25.41
C GLN A 291 -10.27 8.96 -25.03
N SER A 292 -9.92 8.94 -23.76
CA SER A 292 -9.16 7.85 -23.20
C SER A 292 -10.23 6.77 -23.27
N GLY A 293 -10.40 6.19 -24.46
CA GLY A 293 -11.43 5.20 -24.74
C GLY A 293 -11.31 4.22 -23.60
N THR A 294 -12.45 3.93 -22.95
CA THR A 294 -12.49 3.10 -21.74
C THR A 294 -11.48 1.99 -21.91
N ASP A 295 -10.37 2.11 -21.21
CA ASP A 295 -9.27 1.19 -21.46
C ASP A 295 -9.74 -0.20 -21.02
N ALA A 296 -9.08 -1.24 -21.51
CA ALA A 296 -9.48 -2.61 -21.19
C ALA A 296 -9.61 -2.83 -19.67
N LEU A 297 -8.82 -2.11 -18.88
CA LEU A 297 -8.89 -2.11 -17.42
C LEU A 297 -10.19 -1.50 -16.89
N ALA A 298 -10.59 -0.29 -17.30
CA ALA A 298 -11.85 0.32 -16.86
C ALA A 298 -13.08 -0.54 -17.20
N ALA A 299 -13.10 -1.14 -18.39
CA ALA A 299 -14.15 -2.08 -18.79
C ALA A 299 -14.14 -3.34 -17.91
N GLN A 300 -12.97 -3.89 -17.60
CA GLN A 300 -12.82 -5.04 -16.71
C GLN A 300 -13.24 -4.69 -15.26
N LEU A 301 -12.86 -3.52 -14.74
CA LEU A 301 -13.27 -3.06 -13.41
C LEU A 301 -14.78 -2.90 -13.32
N CYS A 302 -15.40 -2.33 -14.37
CA CYS A 302 -16.84 -2.21 -14.44
C CYS A 302 -17.53 -3.60 -14.47
N LYS A 303 -17.05 -4.51 -15.30
CA LYS A 303 -17.53 -5.90 -15.33
C LYS A 303 -17.39 -6.58 -13.97
N CYS A 304 -16.23 -6.44 -13.31
CA CYS A 304 -15.99 -6.99 -11.99
C CYS A 304 -16.92 -6.38 -10.94
N HIS A 305 -17.09 -5.06 -10.96
CA HIS A 305 -17.98 -4.35 -10.07
C HIS A 305 -19.39 -4.89 -10.17
N ALA A 306 -19.98 -4.84 -11.36
CA ALA A 306 -21.34 -5.31 -11.58
C ALA A 306 -21.52 -6.81 -11.27
N GLY A 307 -20.48 -7.63 -11.46
CA GLY A 307 -20.49 -9.03 -11.07
C GLY A 307 -20.53 -9.24 -9.54
N VAL A 308 -19.71 -8.49 -8.80
CA VAL A 308 -19.58 -8.61 -7.34
C VAL A 308 -20.75 -7.95 -6.60
N THR A 309 -21.13 -6.73 -7.00
CA THR A 309 -22.20 -5.96 -6.33
C THR A 309 -23.59 -6.28 -6.86
N ARG A 310 -23.68 -6.94 -8.03
CA ARG A 310 -24.91 -7.14 -8.79
C ARG A 310 -25.60 -5.82 -9.16
N GLU A 311 -24.84 -4.72 -9.25
CA GLU A 311 -25.37 -3.42 -9.64
C GLU A 311 -25.91 -3.46 -11.08
N ARG A 312 -27.14 -2.97 -11.25
CA ARG A 312 -27.85 -2.88 -12.53
C ARG A 312 -28.43 -1.49 -12.70
N THR A 313 -28.48 -1.02 -13.95
CA THR A 313 -29.19 0.19 -14.33
C THR A 313 -30.13 -0.14 -15.48
N GLY A 314 -31.28 0.53 -15.51
CA GLY A 314 -32.25 0.42 -16.59
C GLY A 314 -33.26 1.56 -16.52
N THR A 315 -34.11 1.65 -17.53
CA THR A 315 -35.16 2.67 -17.57
C THR A 315 -36.27 2.26 -16.62
N GLN A 316 -36.50 3.05 -15.58
CA GLN A 316 -37.61 2.81 -14.67
C GLN A 316 -38.91 3.31 -15.32
N HIS A 317 -39.84 2.38 -15.52
CA HIS A 317 -41.20 2.65 -15.92
C HIS A 317 -42.11 2.51 -14.71
N SER A 318 -43.21 3.26 -14.70
CA SER A 318 -44.31 3.07 -13.77
C SER A 318 -45.61 3.23 -14.54
N ASP A 319 -46.54 2.30 -14.37
CA ASP A 319 -47.90 2.48 -14.90
C ASP A 319 -48.74 3.41 -14.00
N ALA A 320 -49.98 3.64 -14.42
CA ALA A 320 -50.93 4.48 -13.69
C ALA A 320 -51.31 3.90 -12.33
N ASP A 321 -51.17 2.58 -12.14
CA ASP A 321 -51.47 1.87 -10.90
C ASP A 321 -50.27 1.85 -9.93
N GLY A 322 -49.15 2.47 -10.34
CA GLY A 322 -47.91 2.56 -9.55
C GLY A 322 -47.04 1.31 -9.61
N TYR A 323 -47.35 0.35 -10.49
CA TYR A 323 -46.49 -0.81 -10.73
C TYR A 323 -45.26 -0.38 -11.51
N GLY A 324 -44.10 -0.45 -10.85
CA GLY A 324 -42.82 -0.12 -11.46
C GLY A 324 -42.15 -1.34 -12.07
N TRP A 325 -41.62 -1.22 -13.29
CA TRP A 325 -40.69 -2.20 -13.86
C TRP A 325 -39.47 -1.50 -14.44
N VAL A 326 -38.38 -2.25 -14.61
CA VAL A 326 -37.15 -1.73 -15.20
C VAL A 326 -36.96 -2.39 -16.56
N GLU A 327 -36.88 -1.58 -17.62
CA GLU A 327 -36.55 -2.04 -18.96
C GLU A 327 -35.07 -1.86 -19.26
N ASN A 328 -34.53 -2.73 -20.12
CA ASN A 328 -33.15 -2.66 -20.60
C ASN A 328 -32.12 -2.69 -19.48
N GLU A 329 -32.34 -3.55 -18.46
CA GLU A 329 -31.38 -3.75 -17.39
C GLU A 329 -30.02 -4.19 -17.94
N ARG A 330 -29.00 -3.40 -17.65
CA ARG A 330 -27.60 -3.72 -17.95
C ARG A 330 -26.75 -3.62 -16.69
N PRO A 331 -25.62 -4.33 -16.63
CA PRO A 331 -24.58 -4.11 -15.64
C PRO A 331 -24.29 -2.61 -15.49
N ALA A 332 -24.25 -2.13 -14.25
CA ALA A 332 -23.93 -0.74 -13.94
C ALA A 332 -22.73 -0.65 -13.02
N CYS A 333 -22.08 0.50 -13.06
CA CYS A 333 -20.85 0.77 -12.35
C CYS A 333 -20.90 2.16 -11.71
N THR A 334 -22.08 2.60 -11.28
CA THR A 334 -22.27 3.96 -10.76
C THR A 334 -21.64 4.13 -9.39
N GLU A 335 -21.47 3.05 -8.63
CA GLU A 335 -20.79 3.06 -7.33
C GLU A 335 -19.36 2.50 -7.40
N LEU A 336 -18.84 2.26 -8.61
CA LEU A 336 -17.43 1.90 -8.79
C LEU A 336 -16.53 3.08 -8.44
N TYR A 337 -15.50 2.83 -7.63
CA TYR A 337 -14.47 3.79 -7.28
C TYR A 337 -13.14 3.07 -7.08
N GLY A 338 -12.04 3.83 -7.15
CA GLY A 338 -10.68 3.34 -7.02
C GLY A 338 -9.73 4.11 -7.94
N GLY A 339 -8.45 3.73 -7.93
CA GLY A 339 -7.44 4.20 -8.87
C GLY A 339 -7.27 3.27 -10.07
N ARG A 340 -6.28 3.57 -10.91
CA ARG A 340 -5.82 2.74 -12.03
C ARG A 340 -4.38 2.30 -11.74
N SER A 341 -4.24 1.26 -10.93
CA SER A 341 -2.92 0.69 -10.60
C SER A 341 -2.57 -0.45 -11.55
N ALA A 342 -1.46 -0.32 -12.26
CA ALA A 342 -0.95 -1.38 -13.13
C ALA A 342 -0.60 -2.63 -12.30
N ALA A 343 0.08 -2.46 -11.16
CA ALA A 343 0.44 -3.54 -10.25
C ALA A 343 -0.81 -4.32 -9.76
N CYS A 344 -1.90 -3.62 -9.41
CA CYS A 344 -3.16 -4.28 -9.07
C CYS A 344 -3.74 -5.09 -10.23
N ALA A 345 -3.64 -4.56 -11.45
CA ALA A 345 -4.11 -5.25 -12.64
C ALA A 345 -3.26 -6.51 -12.88
N ASP A 346 -1.94 -6.43 -12.77
CA ASP A 346 -1.04 -7.55 -13.03
C ASP A 346 -1.26 -8.70 -12.03
N ASP A 347 -1.38 -8.39 -10.74
CA ASP A 347 -1.57 -9.41 -9.70
C ASP A 347 -2.99 -10.00 -9.69
N TYR A 348 -4.01 -9.20 -9.98
CA TYR A 348 -5.40 -9.55 -9.68
C TYR A 348 -6.36 -9.49 -10.88
N PHE A 349 -5.91 -9.29 -12.12
CA PHE A 349 -6.79 -9.08 -13.30
C PHE A 349 -8.01 -10.03 -13.38
N ARG A 350 -7.80 -11.29 -13.01
CA ARG A 350 -8.80 -12.38 -13.10
C ARG A 350 -9.60 -12.60 -11.82
N ASP A 351 -9.15 -12.08 -10.68
CA ASP A 351 -9.84 -12.17 -9.39
C ASP A 351 -10.56 -10.85 -9.14
N CYS A 352 -11.84 -10.78 -9.53
CA CYS A 352 -12.62 -9.55 -9.43
C CYS A 352 -12.75 -9.01 -7.99
N VAL A 353 -12.73 -9.87 -6.97
CA VAL A 353 -12.84 -9.42 -5.58
C VAL A 353 -11.55 -8.74 -5.16
N LYS A 354 -10.40 -9.39 -5.39
CA LYS A 354 -9.09 -8.81 -5.07
C LYS A 354 -8.75 -7.60 -5.93
N LEU A 355 -9.09 -7.62 -7.21
CA LEU A 355 -8.85 -6.49 -8.12
C LEU A 355 -9.58 -5.24 -7.63
N LEU A 356 -10.87 -5.35 -7.31
CA LEU A 356 -11.63 -4.21 -6.80
C LEU A 356 -11.13 -3.74 -5.44
N ALA A 357 -10.73 -4.66 -4.54
CA ALA A 357 -10.15 -4.31 -3.26
C ALA A 357 -8.82 -3.57 -3.42
N CYS A 358 -7.90 -4.10 -4.24
CA CYS A 358 -6.60 -3.49 -4.54
C CYS A 358 -6.74 -2.08 -5.11
N MET A 359 -7.58 -1.92 -6.14
CA MET A 359 -7.83 -0.61 -6.78
C MET A 359 -8.45 0.43 -5.84
N ARG A 360 -9.08 -0.01 -4.75
CA ARG A 360 -9.65 0.87 -3.73
C ARG A 360 -8.67 1.19 -2.61
N GLY A 361 -7.42 0.74 -2.68
CA GLY A 361 -6.46 0.93 -1.59
C GLY A 361 -6.73 0.06 -0.37
N ASP A 362 -7.34 -1.12 -0.56
CA ASP A 362 -7.53 -2.06 0.55
C ASP A 362 -6.18 -2.69 0.94
N PRO A 363 -5.67 -2.46 2.17
CA PRO A 363 -4.35 -2.99 2.57
C PRO A 363 -4.30 -4.52 2.57
N LEU A 364 -5.44 -5.21 2.68
CA LEU A 364 -5.52 -6.67 2.64
C LEU A 364 -5.41 -7.25 1.22
N ALA A 365 -5.46 -6.39 0.20
CA ALA A 365 -5.34 -6.74 -1.20
C ALA A 365 -4.30 -5.87 -1.89
N ALA A 366 -3.28 -5.40 -1.17
CA ALA A 366 -2.19 -4.65 -1.77
C ALA A 366 -1.47 -5.51 -2.84
N PRO A 367 -1.00 -4.89 -3.94
CA PRO A 367 -0.23 -5.60 -4.94
C PRO A 367 1.21 -5.81 -4.46
N SER A 368 1.93 -6.67 -5.15
CA SER A 368 3.38 -6.82 -5.03
C SER A 368 4.06 -5.65 -5.74
N CYS A 369 5.09 -5.07 -5.12
CA CYS A 369 5.92 -4.06 -5.76
C CYS A 369 7.19 -4.68 -6.35
N GLU A 370 7.78 -4.02 -7.35
CA GLU A 370 9.03 -4.49 -7.96
C GLU A 370 10.21 -4.38 -6.97
N ALA A 371 11.34 -5.02 -7.32
CA ALA A 371 12.54 -4.93 -6.51
C ALA A 371 13.03 -3.48 -6.41
N GLY A 372 13.18 -2.98 -5.17
CA GLY A 372 13.56 -1.59 -4.90
C GLY A 372 12.37 -0.64 -4.74
N GLU A 373 11.14 -1.12 -4.97
CA GLU A 373 9.93 -0.37 -4.69
C GLU A 373 9.32 -0.78 -3.34
N THR A 374 8.45 0.08 -2.81
CA THR A 374 7.63 -0.20 -1.64
C THR A 374 6.20 0.29 -1.85
N LEU A 375 5.27 -0.27 -1.10
CA LEU A 375 3.90 0.23 -1.04
C LEU A 375 3.89 1.57 -0.30
N VAL A 376 3.37 2.58 -0.98
CA VAL A 376 3.17 3.91 -0.44
C VAL A 376 1.71 4.26 -0.42
N ALA A 377 1.39 5.16 0.51
CA ALA A 377 0.07 5.72 0.72
C ALA A 377 -1.01 4.69 1.07
N ALA A 378 -2.21 5.20 1.33
CA ALA A 378 -3.39 4.35 1.49
C ALA A 378 -3.95 3.83 0.15
N SER A 379 -3.42 4.27 -0.99
CA SER A 379 -3.87 3.88 -2.33
C SER A 379 -3.21 2.61 -2.86
N ASN A 380 -2.31 1.97 -2.09
CA ASN A 380 -1.53 0.81 -2.52
C ASN A 380 -0.70 1.07 -3.80
N VAL A 381 -0.13 2.26 -3.93
CA VAL A 381 0.75 2.60 -5.06
C VAL A 381 2.15 2.10 -4.75
N CYS A 382 2.80 1.46 -5.72
CA CYS A 382 4.22 1.14 -5.62
C CYS A 382 5.02 2.38 -6.03
N ALA A 383 6.00 2.75 -5.21
CA ALA A 383 6.95 3.80 -5.54
C ALA A 383 8.38 3.33 -5.25
N PRO A 384 9.38 3.78 -6.03
CA PRO A 384 10.78 3.50 -5.73
C PRO A 384 11.14 4.03 -4.35
N ALA A 385 11.71 3.18 -3.51
CA ALA A 385 12.30 3.61 -2.25
C ALA A 385 13.65 4.29 -2.52
N CYS A 386 14.04 5.22 -1.65
CA CYS A 386 15.29 5.95 -1.77
C CYS A 386 15.85 6.31 -0.39
N ASP A 387 17.14 6.59 -0.38
CA ASP A 387 17.87 7.18 0.74
C ASP A 387 19.09 7.96 0.19
N ASP A 388 19.96 8.44 1.07
CA ASP A 388 21.15 9.21 0.68
C ASP A 388 22.15 8.41 -0.17
N ALA A 389 22.20 7.08 0.00
CA ALA A 389 23.05 6.18 -0.78
C ALA A 389 22.38 5.72 -2.09
N HIS A 390 21.05 5.78 -2.15
CA HIS A 390 20.22 5.36 -3.26
C HIS A 390 19.31 6.50 -3.74
N PRO A 391 19.88 7.53 -4.39
CA PRO A 391 19.09 8.67 -4.85
C PRO A 391 18.11 8.27 -5.95
N CYS A 392 17.02 9.02 -6.04
CA CYS A 392 16.01 8.82 -7.07
C CYS A 392 16.56 9.01 -8.48
N ALA A 393 16.19 8.09 -9.39
CA ALA A 393 16.52 8.23 -10.81
C ALA A 393 15.85 9.48 -11.43
N GLN A 394 14.66 9.84 -10.93
CA GLN A 394 13.92 11.05 -11.30
C GLN A 394 13.24 11.63 -10.06
N GLY A 395 13.10 12.95 -10.02
CA GLY A 395 12.42 13.64 -8.92
C GLY A 395 13.31 13.82 -7.70
N SER A 396 12.70 13.81 -6.52
CA SER A 396 13.39 13.96 -5.23
C SER A 396 13.04 12.86 -4.25
N CYS A 397 13.98 12.56 -3.35
CA CYS A 397 13.74 11.61 -2.27
C CYS A 397 12.99 12.30 -1.13
N GLU A 398 11.74 11.93 -0.91
CA GLU A 398 10.89 12.47 0.16
C GLU A 398 10.84 11.51 1.36
N PRO A 399 10.99 11.99 2.61
CA PRO A 399 10.84 11.16 3.79
C PRO A 399 9.46 10.50 3.88
N TYR A 400 9.44 9.19 4.13
CA TYR A 400 8.22 8.40 4.25
C TYR A 400 8.45 7.23 5.22
N ASN A 401 7.68 7.18 6.31
CA ASN A 401 7.74 6.13 7.36
C ASN A 401 9.17 5.71 7.77
N GLY A 402 10.05 6.68 8.05
CA GLY A 402 11.43 6.39 8.49
C GLY A 402 12.42 6.05 7.37
N GLY A 403 11.95 5.85 6.13
CA GLY A 403 12.78 5.77 4.92
C GLY A 403 12.49 6.93 3.96
N GLY A 404 12.77 6.74 2.68
CA GLY A 404 12.46 7.69 1.62
C GLY A 404 11.74 7.05 0.42
N ILE A 405 10.98 7.86 -0.33
CA ILE A 405 10.34 7.47 -1.60
C ILE A 405 10.59 8.51 -2.67
N CYS A 406 10.65 8.08 -3.93
CA CYS A 406 10.84 8.97 -5.07
C CYS A 406 9.53 9.60 -5.53
N ARG A 407 9.55 10.93 -5.73
CA ARG A 407 8.43 11.72 -6.28
C ARG A 407 8.86 12.73 -7.31
#